data_AF-A0AB33JK98-F1
#
_entry.id   AF-A0AB33JK98-F1
#
_cell.length_a   1.000
_cell.length_b   1.000
_cell.length_c   1.000
_cell.angle_alpha   90.00
_cell.angle_beta   90.00
_cell.angle_gamma   90.00
#
_symmetry.space_group_name_H-M   'P 1'
#
loop_
_entity.id
_entity.type
_entity.pdbx_description
1 polymer ?
#
loop_
_entity_poly.entity_id
_entity_poly.type
_entity_poly.pdbx_seq_one_letter_code
_entity_poly.pdbx_strand_id
1 'polypeptide(L)'
;MLCVDEKSQIQALDRSQPVLPMMPGMPERRTHDYYRHGITSLFAAFNIADGTVISQLHRRHRAIEFRKFLVRIDKAVPAGLDVHLVCDNYATHNTAEIKTWLGKHPGFRIHFTPTGASWMNQVERWFGLLTDKLTRRGVHKSVKALEDDITAWIDTWNNNPRPFIWTKTADEILNSLADYLTKVGADNQRTESN
;
A
#
# COMPACT_ATOMS: atom_id res chain seq x y z
N MET A 1 5.00 5.59 13.18
CA MET A 1 5.40 5.68 11.76
C MET A 1 4.36 4.94 10.93
N LEU A 2 3.91 5.52 9.83
CA LEU A 2 2.89 4.95 8.95
C LEU A 2 3.45 4.83 7.53
N CYS A 3 3.33 3.66 6.91
CA CYS A 3 3.56 3.46 5.48
C CYS A 3 2.29 3.84 4.73
N VAL A 4 2.36 4.83 3.84
CA VAL A 4 1.20 5.43 3.16
C VAL A 4 1.31 5.23 1.66
N ASP A 5 0.21 4.81 1.06
CA ASP A 5 0.07 4.67 -0.38
C ASP A 5 -1.42 4.56 -0.78
N GLU A 6 -1.64 4.55 -2.08
CA GLU A 6 -2.91 4.44 -2.76
C GLU A 6 -2.95 3.25 -3.71
N LYS A 7 -3.93 2.37 -3.49
CA LYS A 7 -4.34 1.41 -4.51
C LYS A 7 -5.39 2.05 -5.40
N SER A 8 -4.96 2.59 -6.53
CA SER A 8 -5.86 3.15 -7.54
C SER A 8 -6.52 2.08 -8.42
N GLN A 9 -7.62 2.44 -9.07
CA GLN A 9 -8.30 1.65 -10.11
C GLN A 9 -8.74 0.24 -9.66
N ILE A 10 -9.18 0.07 -8.41
CA ILE A 10 -9.78 -1.17 -7.94
C ILE A 10 -11.12 -1.36 -8.65
N GLN A 11 -11.25 -2.44 -9.41
CA GLN A 11 -12.40 -2.67 -10.29
C GLN A 11 -13.50 -3.48 -9.58
N ALA A 12 -14.75 -3.01 -9.73
CA ALA A 12 -15.92 -3.80 -9.37
C ALA A 12 -16.25 -4.74 -10.55
N LEU A 13 -15.89 -6.01 -10.40
CA LEU A 13 -16.04 -7.03 -11.43
C LEU A 13 -17.13 -8.02 -11.05
N ASP A 14 -18.11 -8.20 -11.95
CA ASP A 14 -19.06 -9.32 -11.90
C ASP A 14 -18.68 -10.35 -12.96
N ARG A 15 -18.79 -11.63 -12.63
CA ARG A 15 -18.44 -12.71 -13.56
C ARG A 15 -19.64 -13.04 -14.42
N SER A 16 -19.38 -13.24 -15.72
CA SER A 16 -20.41 -13.65 -16.67
C SER A 16 -21.04 -15.01 -16.35
N GLN A 17 -20.30 -15.89 -15.67
CA GLN A 17 -20.74 -17.22 -15.24
C GLN A 17 -20.31 -17.51 -13.80
N PRO A 18 -21.06 -18.36 -13.06
CA PRO A 18 -20.69 -18.79 -11.72
C PRO A 18 -19.33 -19.48 -11.68
N VAL A 19 -18.55 -19.24 -10.61
CA VAL A 19 -17.32 -19.98 -10.35
C VAL A 19 -17.70 -21.40 -9.93
N LEU A 20 -17.17 -22.40 -10.64
CA LEU A 20 -17.36 -23.80 -10.27
C LEU A 20 -16.39 -24.16 -9.14
N PRO A 21 -16.88 -24.72 -8.02
CA PRO A 21 -16.03 -25.05 -6.88
C PRO A 21 -15.00 -26.11 -7.26
N MET A 22 -13.90 -26.14 -6.52
CA MET A 22 -12.92 -27.21 -6.64
C MET A 22 -13.56 -28.54 -6.23
N MET A 23 -13.32 -29.59 -7.02
CA MET A 23 -13.69 -30.97 -6.71
C MET A 23 -12.44 -31.85 -6.74
N PRO A 24 -12.39 -33.00 -6.06
CA PRO A 24 -11.27 -33.93 -6.16
C PRO A 24 -10.93 -34.23 -7.63
N GLY A 25 -9.69 -33.95 -8.06
CA GLY A 25 -9.25 -34.12 -9.44
C GLY A 25 -9.61 -32.99 -10.43
N MET A 26 -10.32 -31.94 -9.98
CA MET A 26 -10.74 -30.83 -10.83
C MET A 26 -10.36 -29.48 -10.20
N PRO A 27 -9.37 -28.76 -10.76
CA PRO A 27 -9.03 -27.43 -10.26
C PRO A 27 -10.20 -26.45 -10.49
N GLU A 28 -10.29 -25.44 -9.64
CA GLU A 28 -11.27 -24.37 -9.77
C GLU A 28 -11.18 -23.73 -11.17
N ARG A 29 -12.32 -23.55 -11.84
CA ARG A 29 -12.39 -22.95 -13.17
C ARG A 29 -13.13 -21.62 -13.11
N ARG A 30 -12.60 -20.65 -13.85
CA ARG A 30 -13.15 -19.29 -13.95
C ARG A 30 -13.23 -18.87 -15.40
N THR A 31 -14.35 -18.31 -15.82
CA THR A 31 -14.46 -17.67 -17.14
C THR A 31 -13.66 -16.36 -17.17
N HIS A 32 -13.03 -16.10 -18.31
CA HIS A 32 -12.30 -14.86 -18.53
C HIS A 32 -13.25 -13.66 -18.61
N ASP A 33 -14.47 -13.85 -19.15
CA ASP A 33 -15.44 -12.78 -19.38
C ASP A 33 -16.05 -12.22 -18.10
N TYR A 34 -16.07 -10.89 -17.98
CA TYR A 34 -16.59 -10.16 -16.83
C TYR A 34 -17.36 -8.90 -17.24
N TYR A 35 -18.29 -8.48 -16.40
CA TYR A 35 -18.94 -7.18 -16.45
C TYR A 35 -18.23 -6.21 -15.51
N ARG A 36 -17.96 -4.99 -15.99
CA ARG A 36 -17.31 -3.95 -15.21
C ARG A 36 -18.34 -2.95 -14.71
N HIS A 37 -18.47 -2.83 -13.39
CA HIS A 37 -19.44 -1.95 -12.75
C HIS A 37 -18.86 -0.59 -12.29
N GLY A 38 -17.57 -0.37 -12.56
CA GLY A 38 -16.86 0.87 -12.23
C GLY A 38 -15.56 0.60 -11.47
N ILE A 39 -14.96 1.67 -10.98
CA ILE A 39 -13.69 1.64 -10.25
C ILE A 39 -13.76 2.52 -8.99
N THR A 40 -12.95 2.20 -8.00
CA THR A 40 -12.68 3.03 -6.83
C THR A 40 -11.18 3.04 -6.52
N SER A 41 -10.73 3.95 -5.66
CA SER A 41 -9.36 4.03 -5.16
C SER A 41 -9.35 3.93 -3.64
N LEU A 42 -8.41 3.18 -3.10
CA LEU A 42 -8.22 3.00 -1.67
C LEU A 42 -6.91 3.67 -1.23
N PHE A 43 -7.02 4.66 -0.36
CA PHE A 43 -5.87 5.22 0.35
C PHE A 43 -5.72 4.46 1.68
N ALA A 44 -4.49 4.09 2.02
CA ALA A 44 -4.21 3.35 3.24
C ALA A 44 -2.92 3.86 3.90
N ALA A 45 -2.91 3.80 5.23
CA ALA A 45 -1.79 4.11 6.08
C ALA A 45 -1.61 2.92 7.03
N PHE A 46 -0.58 2.13 6.77
CA PHE A 46 -0.23 0.94 7.53
C PHE A 46 0.70 1.32 8.68
N ASN A 47 0.28 1.05 9.91
CA ASN A 47 1.11 1.23 11.09
C ASN A 47 2.08 0.06 11.22
N ILE A 48 3.37 0.36 11.06
CA ILE A 48 4.42 -0.67 11.08
C ILE A 48 4.61 -1.33 12.44
N ALA A 49 4.18 -0.68 13.52
CA ALA A 49 4.42 -1.15 14.89
C ALA A 49 3.43 -2.24 15.31
N ASP A 50 2.15 -2.04 14.99
CA ASP A 50 1.06 -2.94 15.42
C ASP A 50 0.31 -3.59 14.26
N GLY A 51 0.57 -3.17 13.02
CA GLY A 51 -0.07 -3.68 11.81
C GLY A 51 -1.48 -3.13 11.55
N THR A 52 -1.97 -2.17 12.34
CA THR A 52 -3.27 -1.53 12.10
C THR A 52 -3.24 -0.68 10.82
N VAL A 53 -4.41 -0.48 10.22
CA VAL A 53 -4.55 0.28 8.99
C VAL A 53 -5.62 1.36 9.14
N ILE A 54 -5.22 2.60 8.88
CA ILE A 54 -6.15 3.70 8.64
C ILE A 54 -6.40 3.76 7.14
N SER A 55 -7.66 3.85 6.72
CA SER A 55 -8.00 3.84 5.30
C SER A 55 -9.08 4.85 4.93
N GLN A 56 -9.16 5.18 3.65
CA GLN A 56 -10.23 5.96 3.07
C GLN A 56 -10.43 5.62 1.59
N LEU A 57 -11.69 5.39 1.20
CA LEU A 57 -12.08 5.14 -0.19
C LEU A 57 -12.45 6.46 -0.87
N HIS A 58 -12.00 6.62 -2.12
CA HIS A 58 -12.33 7.76 -2.97
C HIS A 58 -12.53 7.30 -4.42
N ARG A 59 -13.52 7.89 -5.11
CA ARG A 59 -13.78 7.58 -6.53
C ARG A 59 -12.83 8.29 -7.51
N ARG A 60 -11.99 9.19 -7.01
CA ARG A 60 -10.99 9.93 -7.78
C ARG A 60 -9.64 9.85 -7.09
N HIS A 61 -8.59 10.02 -7.88
CA HIS A 61 -7.22 9.89 -7.44
C HIS A 61 -6.44 11.18 -7.73
N ARG A 62 -6.55 12.17 -6.82
CA ARG A 62 -5.90 13.49 -6.96
C ARG A 62 -5.36 13.98 -5.63
N ALA A 63 -4.56 15.04 -5.65
CA ALA A 63 -4.00 15.68 -4.45
C ALA A 63 -5.07 16.09 -3.42
N ILE A 64 -6.26 16.50 -3.85
CA ILE A 64 -7.38 16.86 -2.94
C ILE A 64 -7.83 15.64 -2.12
N GLU A 65 -7.93 14.47 -2.77
CA GLU A 65 -8.29 13.22 -2.08
C GLU A 65 -7.17 12.77 -1.13
N PHE A 66 -5.91 12.90 -1.55
CA PHE A 66 -4.76 12.66 -0.67
C PHE A 66 -4.77 13.59 0.56
N ARG A 67 -5.05 14.89 0.38
CA ARG A 67 -5.20 15.84 1.49
C ARG A 67 -6.32 15.43 2.45
N LYS A 68 -7.48 14.99 1.94
CA LYS A 68 -8.56 14.48 2.79
C LYS A 68 -8.09 13.27 3.61
N PHE A 69 -7.25 12.43 3.01
CA PHE A 69 -6.67 11.29 3.72
C PHE A 69 -5.67 11.72 4.80
N LEU A 70 -4.83 12.72 4.55
CA LEU A 70 -3.96 13.31 5.59
C LEU A 70 -4.78 13.83 6.78
N VAL A 71 -5.90 14.52 6.53
CA VAL A 71 -6.83 14.96 7.60
C VAL A 71 -7.47 13.77 8.34
N ARG A 72 -7.72 12.65 7.65
CA ARG A 72 -8.24 11.43 8.27
C ARG A 72 -7.20 10.78 9.21
N ILE A 73 -5.92 10.80 8.81
CA ILE A 73 -4.80 10.33 9.63
C ILE A 73 -4.64 11.21 10.86
N ASP A 74 -4.61 12.54 10.68
CA ASP A 74 -4.48 13.51 11.77
C ASP A 74 -5.53 13.32 12.87
N LYS A 75 -6.78 13.02 12.47
CA LYS A 75 -7.87 12.69 13.40
C LYS A 75 -7.77 11.31 14.05
N ALA A 76 -7.05 10.37 13.44
CA ALA A 76 -6.95 8.99 13.91
C ALA A 76 -5.77 8.80 14.88
N VAL A 77 -4.71 9.58 14.71
CA VAL A 77 -3.52 9.52 15.58
C VAL A 77 -3.79 10.34 16.85
N PRO A 78 -3.41 9.83 18.04
CA PRO A 78 -3.50 10.60 19.28
C PRO A 78 -2.79 11.96 19.19
N ALA A 79 -3.40 12.99 19.77
CA ALA A 79 -2.85 14.34 19.77
C ALA A 79 -1.49 14.40 20.49
N GLY A 80 -0.59 15.26 20.00
CA GLY A 80 0.74 15.48 20.58
C GLY A 80 1.83 14.51 20.10
N LEU A 81 1.51 13.59 19.19
CA LEU A 81 2.49 12.71 18.55
C LEU A 81 2.96 13.25 17.20
N ASP A 82 4.25 13.06 16.91
CA ASP A 82 4.78 13.28 15.57
C ASP A 82 4.37 12.13 14.63
N VAL A 83 3.76 12.48 13.50
CA VAL A 83 3.29 11.56 12.47
C VAL A 83 4.34 11.46 11.36
N HIS A 84 5.12 10.38 11.39
CA HIS A 84 6.05 10.05 10.31
C HIS A 84 5.37 9.21 9.24
N LEU A 85 5.23 9.76 8.04
CA LEU A 85 4.68 9.08 6.86
C LEU A 85 5.82 8.61 5.96
N VAL A 86 5.82 7.35 5.57
CA VAL A 86 6.68 6.81 4.51
C VAL A 86 5.82 6.69 3.25
N CYS A 87 6.15 7.44 2.21
CA CYS A 87 5.41 7.46 0.95
C CYS A 87 6.36 7.14 -0.22
N ASP A 88 5.81 6.70 -1.35
CA ASP A 88 6.54 6.77 -2.61
C ASP A 88 6.66 8.23 -3.09
N ASN A 89 7.54 8.49 -4.06
CA ASN A 89 7.79 9.83 -4.59
C ASN A 89 6.76 10.23 -5.67
N TYR A 90 5.51 9.74 -5.56
CA TYR A 90 4.49 10.06 -6.53
C TYR A 90 4.08 11.54 -6.51
N ALA A 91 3.81 12.11 -7.68
CA ALA A 91 3.68 13.55 -7.87
C ALA A 91 2.51 14.17 -7.08
N THR A 92 1.46 13.40 -6.79
CA THR A 92 0.31 13.86 -5.99
C THR A 92 0.70 14.22 -4.55
N HIS A 93 1.72 13.55 -4.00
CA HIS A 93 2.24 13.78 -2.65
C HIS A 93 3.03 15.09 -2.52
N ASN A 94 3.48 15.67 -3.63
CA ASN A 94 4.43 16.79 -3.64
C ASN A 94 3.83 18.09 -4.23
N THR A 95 2.50 18.16 -4.36
CA THR A 95 1.81 19.34 -4.90
C THR A 95 1.88 20.53 -3.94
N ALA A 96 1.70 21.75 -4.46
CA ALA A 96 1.68 22.97 -3.65
C ALA A 96 0.60 22.93 -2.56
N GLU A 97 -0.56 22.31 -2.82
CA GLU A 97 -1.63 22.13 -1.84
C GLU A 97 -1.17 21.26 -0.66
N ILE A 98 -0.48 20.14 -0.93
CA ILE A 98 0.03 19.25 0.11
C ILE A 98 1.16 19.89 0.91
N LYS A 99 2.11 20.56 0.23
CA LYS A 99 3.15 21.34 0.92
C LYS A 99 2.57 22.40 1.85
N THR A 100 1.55 23.14 1.38
CA THR A 100 0.87 24.16 2.17
C THR A 100 0.18 23.54 3.39
N TRP A 101 -0.44 22.37 3.22
CA TRP A 101 -1.08 21.67 4.34
C TRP A 101 -0.03 21.19 5.36
N LEU A 102 1.06 20.56 4.92
CA LEU A 102 2.15 20.10 5.78
C LEU A 102 2.81 21.25 6.54
N GLY A 103 3.01 22.41 5.89
CA GLY A 103 3.54 23.61 6.56
C GLY A 103 2.65 24.12 7.71
N LYS A 104 1.36 23.78 7.72
CA LYS A 104 0.42 24.09 8.82
C LYS A 104 0.35 23.00 9.88
N HIS A 105 0.93 21.83 9.64
CA HIS A 105 0.88 20.66 10.52
C HIS A 105 2.32 20.18 10.79
N PRO A 106 3.11 20.90 11.62
CA PRO A 106 4.53 20.61 11.81
C PRO A 106 4.81 19.24 12.44
N GLY A 107 3.82 18.61 13.08
CA GLY A 107 3.92 17.23 13.57
C GLY A 107 3.96 16.19 12.44
N PHE A 108 3.62 16.53 11.20
CA PHE A 108 3.71 15.62 10.06
C PHE A 108 5.08 15.69 9.39
N ARG A 109 5.75 14.55 9.29
CA ARG A 109 7.02 14.40 8.56
C ARG A 109 6.87 13.35 7.47
N ILE A 110 7.06 13.75 6.21
CA ILE A 110 7.03 12.84 5.07
C ILE A 110 8.46 12.40 4.74
N HIS A 111 8.63 11.09 4.62
CA HIS A 111 9.84 10.41 4.17
C HIS A 111 9.53 9.72 2.85
N PHE A 112 10.24 10.11 1.79
CA PHE A 112 10.07 9.47 0.49
C PHE A 112 10.99 8.26 0.36
N THR A 113 10.47 7.13 -0.12
CA THR A 113 11.30 5.99 -0.48
C THR A 113 12.23 6.38 -1.64
N PRO A 114 13.49 5.89 -1.66
CA PRO A 114 14.35 6.05 -2.82
C PRO A 114 13.70 5.55 -4.11
N THR A 115 14.08 6.13 -5.24
CA THR A 115 13.59 5.67 -6.55
C THR A 115 13.87 4.19 -6.74
N GLY A 116 12.84 3.41 -7.09
CA GLY A 116 12.95 1.95 -7.26
C GLY A 116 12.89 1.14 -5.95
N ALA A 117 12.72 1.78 -4.80
CA ALA A 117 12.63 1.12 -3.49
C ALA A 117 11.19 1.06 -2.93
N SER A 118 10.19 0.95 -3.80
CA SER A 118 8.76 0.89 -3.41
C SER A 118 8.47 -0.31 -2.50
N TRP A 119 9.24 -1.40 -2.64
CA TRP A 119 9.18 -2.59 -1.78
C TRP A 119 9.36 -2.31 -0.28
N MET A 120 9.97 -1.18 0.08
CA MET A 120 10.13 -0.75 1.47
C MET A 120 8.83 -0.19 2.07
N ASN A 121 7.88 0.21 1.22
CA ASN A 121 6.57 0.70 1.61
C ASN A 121 5.64 -0.47 1.95
N GLN A 122 5.58 -0.85 3.23
CA GLN A 122 4.87 -2.06 3.69
C GLN A 122 3.37 -2.09 3.38
N VAL A 123 2.75 -0.93 3.16
CA VAL A 123 1.35 -0.85 2.74
C VAL A 123 1.13 -1.46 1.34
N GLU A 124 2.13 -1.45 0.46
CA GLU A 124 2.06 -2.13 -0.85
C GLU A 124 1.91 -3.65 -0.66
N ARG A 125 2.62 -4.22 0.33
CA ARG A 125 2.47 -5.63 0.70
C ARG A 125 1.07 -5.92 1.25
N TRP A 126 0.54 -5.01 2.07
CA TRP A 126 -0.82 -5.12 2.59
C TRP A 126 -1.87 -5.03 1.47
N PHE A 127 -1.69 -4.15 0.48
CA PHE A 127 -2.53 -4.11 -0.72
C PHE A 127 -2.48 -5.41 -1.53
N GLY A 128 -1.33 -6.09 -1.55
CA GLY A 128 -1.20 -7.44 -2.10
C GLY A 128 -2.14 -8.42 -1.40
N LEU A 129 -2.17 -8.42 -0.07
CA LEU A 129 -3.07 -9.29 0.71
C LEU A 129 -4.55 -9.00 0.44
N LEU A 130 -4.94 -7.71 0.40
CA LEU A 130 -6.29 -7.31 0.03
C LEU A 130 -6.65 -7.83 -1.38
N THR A 131 -5.72 -7.70 -2.33
CA THR A 131 -5.92 -8.14 -3.71
C THR A 131 -6.12 -9.65 -3.78
N ASP A 132 -5.25 -10.40 -3.13
CA ASP A 132 -5.23 -11.86 -3.20
C ASP A 132 -6.43 -12.50 -2.49
N LYS A 133 -6.84 -11.92 -1.36
CA LYS A 133 -7.87 -12.48 -0.49
C LYS A 133 -9.28 -11.98 -0.81
N LEU A 134 -9.43 -10.73 -1.24
CA LEU A 134 -10.73 -10.13 -1.51
C LEU A 134 -10.95 -9.98 -3.02
N THR A 135 -10.23 -9.07 -3.68
CA THR A 135 -10.65 -8.60 -5.01
C THR A 135 -10.44 -9.61 -6.13
N ARG A 136 -9.41 -10.46 -6.07
CA ARG A 136 -9.19 -11.50 -7.09
C ARG A 136 -10.23 -12.61 -7.02
N ARG A 137 -10.84 -12.86 -5.87
CA ARG A 137 -11.81 -13.94 -5.64
C ARG A 137 -13.26 -13.45 -5.55
N GLY A 138 -13.45 -12.17 -5.28
CA GLY A 138 -14.76 -11.55 -5.10
C GLY A 138 -15.52 -11.31 -6.41
N VAL A 139 -16.83 -11.14 -6.25
CA VAL A 139 -17.78 -10.75 -7.30
C VAL A 139 -18.50 -9.51 -6.79
N HIS A 140 -18.30 -8.38 -7.47
CA HIS A 140 -18.83 -7.09 -7.03
C HIS A 140 -19.69 -6.47 -8.13
N LYS A 141 -21.02 -6.53 -7.92
CA LYS A 141 -22.05 -6.08 -8.88
C LYS A 141 -22.28 -4.57 -8.88
N SER A 142 -21.55 -3.83 -8.06
CA SER A 142 -21.55 -2.37 -8.02
C SER A 142 -20.28 -1.87 -7.33
N VAL A 143 -19.91 -0.61 -7.59
CA VAL A 143 -18.83 0.05 -6.85
C VAL A 143 -19.15 0.12 -5.35
N LYS A 144 -20.41 0.34 -4.97
CA LYS A 144 -20.80 0.37 -3.57
C LYS A 144 -20.58 -0.97 -2.87
N ALA A 145 -20.96 -2.08 -3.49
CA ALA A 145 -20.71 -3.41 -2.95
C ALA A 145 -19.20 -3.68 -2.75
N LEU A 146 -18.38 -3.28 -3.73
CA LEU A 146 -16.91 -3.34 -3.60
C LEU A 146 -16.40 -2.49 -2.42
N GLU A 147 -16.88 -1.26 -2.26
CA GLU A 147 -16.49 -0.35 -1.18
C GLU A 147 -16.89 -0.90 0.20
N ASP A 148 -18.10 -1.47 0.32
CA ASP A 148 -18.61 -2.09 1.54
C ASP A 148 -17.77 -3.34 1.90
N ASP A 149 -17.46 -4.20 0.92
CA ASP A 149 -16.62 -5.40 1.12
C ASP A 149 -15.17 -5.05 1.52
N ILE A 150 -14.58 -4.03 0.89
CA ILE A 150 -13.24 -3.54 1.28
C ILE A 150 -13.27 -3.04 2.72
N THR A 151 -14.28 -2.26 3.09
CA THR A 151 -14.41 -1.72 4.45
C THR A 151 -14.51 -2.86 5.47
N ALA A 152 -15.39 -3.83 5.24
CA ALA A 152 -15.55 -4.99 6.11
C ALA A 152 -14.26 -5.83 6.24
N TRP A 153 -13.50 -5.97 5.15
CA TRP A 153 -12.21 -6.67 5.17
C TRP A 153 -11.18 -5.92 6.02
N ILE A 154 -11.13 -4.59 5.92
CA ILE A 154 -10.23 -3.74 6.71
C ILE A 154 -10.60 -3.78 8.19
N ASP A 155 -11.89 -3.73 8.52
CA ASP A 155 -12.35 -3.86 9.90
C ASP A 155 -11.97 -5.23 10.48
N THR A 156 -12.13 -6.29 9.70
CA THR A 156 -11.69 -7.64 10.07
C THR A 156 -10.18 -7.71 10.29
N TRP A 157 -9.38 -7.05 9.44
CA TRP A 157 -7.94 -6.94 9.63
C TRP A 157 -7.58 -6.21 10.92
N ASN A 158 -8.20 -5.05 11.17
CA ASN A 158 -7.94 -4.22 12.35
C ASN A 158 -8.40 -4.85 13.67
N ASN A 159 -9.33 -5.81 13.64
CA ASN A 159 -9.70 -6.59 14.83
C ASN A 159 -8.58 -7.54 15.29
N ASN A 160 -7.69 -7.96 14.38
CA ASN A 160 -6.53 -8.78 14.71
C ASN A 160 -5.36 -8.42 13.77
N PRO A 161 -4.75 -7.24 13.97
CA PRO A 161 -3.80 -6.67 13.05
C PRO A 161 -2.50 -7.49 13.07
N ARG A 162 -1.85 -7.57 11.91
CA ARG A 162 -0.63 -8.36 11.74
C ARG A 162 0.49 -7.47 11.21
N PRO A 163 1.42 -7.01 12.07
CA PRO A 163 2.58 -6.27 11.60
C PRO A 163 3.44 -7.18 10.71
N PHE A 164 4.07 -6.62 9.69
CA PHE A 164 5.08 -7.35 8.94
C PHE A 164 6.42 -7.25 9.68
N ILE A 165 7.01 -8.41 9.95
CA ILE A 165 8.30 -8.49 10.64
C ILE A 165 9.38 -8.58 9.58
N TRP A 166 10.30 -7.61 9.60
CA TRP A 166 11.53 -7.70 8.81
C TRP A 166 12.41 -8.82 9.36
N THR A 167 12.86 -9.71 8.49
CA THR A 167 13.71 -10.84 8.88
C THR A 167 15.15 -10.46 9.13
N LYS A 168 15.60 -9.34 8.54
CA LYS A 168 16.91 -8.74 8.75
C LYS A 168 16.75 -7.39 9.43
N THR A 169 17.62 -7.11 10.39
CA THR A 169 17.74 -5.81 11.04
C THR A 169 18.31 -4.77 10.07
N ALA A 170 18.11 -3.49 10.38
CA ALA A 170 18.68 -2.40 9.59
C ALA A 170 20.22 -2.50 9.52
N ASP A 171 20.87 -2.82 10.63
CA ASP A 171 22.33 -2.96 10.70
C ASP A 171 22.83 -4.11 9.82
N GLU A 172 22.14 -5.27 9.83
CA GLU A 172 22.48 -6.38 8.95
C GLU A 172 22.33 -6.03 7.46
N ILE A 173 21.30 -5.24 7.11
CA ILE A 173 21.11 -4.75 5.74
C ILE A 173 22.24 -3.80 5.36
N LEU A 174 22.55 -2.82 6.21
CA LEU A 174 23.60 -1.83 5.96
C LEU A 174 24.99 -2.47 5.84
N ASN A 175 25.30 -3.42 6.73
CA ASN A 175 26.55 -4.18 6.67
C ASN A 175 26.64 -5.01 5.39
N SER A 176 25.57 -5.73 5.04
CA SER A 176 25.52 -6.50 3.79
C SER A 176 25.70 -5.63 2.55
N LEU A 177 25.22 -4.38 2.59
CA LEU A 177 25.34 -3.43 1.49
C LEU A 177 26.75 -2.83 1.41
N ALA A 178 27.36 -2.52 2.55
CA ALA A 178 28.76 -2.10 2.64
C ALA A 178 29.72 -3.20 2.11
N ASP A 179 29.48 -4.46 2.49
CA ASP A 179 30.25 -5.61 1.99
C ASP A 179 30.12 -5.77 0.48
N TYR A 180 28.90 -5.61 -0.06
CA TYR A 180 28.64 -5.68 -1.50
C TYR A 180 29.38 -4.56 -2.25
N LEU A 181 29.26 -3.31 -1.80
CA LEU A 181 29.94 -2.17 -2.42
C LEU A 181 31.46 -2.32 -2.38
N THR A 182 32.01 -2.88 -1.29
CA THR A 182 33.45 -3.15 -1.18
C THR A 182 33.90 -4.19 -2.21
N LYS A 183 33.12 -5.25 -2.43
CA LYS A 183 33.42 -6.26 -3.46
C LYS A 183 33.37 -5.71 -4.88
N VAL A 184 32.33 -4.93 -5.21
CA VAL A 184 32.19 -4.33 -6.54
C VAL A 184 33.29 -3.29 -6.81
N GLY A 185 33.65 -2.48 -5.81
CA GLY A 185 34.75 -1.52 -5.91
C GLY A 185 36.11 -2.20 -6.10
N ALA A 186 36.33 -3.35 -5.46
CA ALA A 186 37.56 -4.13 -5.62
C ALA A 186 37.69 -4.81 -6.99
N ASP A 187 36.58 -5.22 -7.61
CA ASP A 187 36.58 -5.77 -8.97
C ASP A 187 36.85 -4.69 -10.04
N ASN A 188 36.31 -3.47 -9.86
CA ASN A 188 36.57 -2.37 -10.81
C ASN A 188 38.05 -1.94 -10.84
N GLN A 189 38.78 -2.01 -9.72
CA GLN A 189 40.21 -1.68 -9.69
C GLN A 189 41.12 -2.72 -10.36
N ARG A 190 40.65 -3.96 -10.55
CA ARG A 190 41.44 -5.01 -11.25
C ARG A 190 41.35 -4.92 -12.78
N THR A 191 40.32 -4.26 -13.30
CA THR A 191 40.10 -4.09 -14.75
C THR A 191 40.83 -2.89 -15.36
N GLU A 192 41.25 -1.90 -14.56
CA GLU A 192 41.96 -0.70 -15.06
C GLU A 192 43.50 -0.85 -15.08
N SER A 193 44.03 -1.99 -14.65
CA SER A 193 45.47 -2.26 -14.55
C SER A 193 46.03 -3.20 -15.63
N ASN A 194 45.46 -3.19 -16.85
CA ASN A 194 45.98 -3.92 -18.02
C ASN A 194 46.18 -3.02 -19.23
#